data_AF-A0A7J0E6U6-F1
#
_entry.id   AF-A0A7J0E6U6-F1
#
_cell.length_a   1.000
_cell.length_b   1.000
_cell.length_c   1.000
_cell.angle_alpha   90.00
_cell.angle_beta   90.00
_cell.angle_gamma   90.00
#
_symmetry.space_group_name_H-M   'P 1'
#
loop_
_entity.id
_entity.type
_entity.pdbx_description
1 polymer ?
#
loop_
_entity_poly.entity_id
_entity_poly.type
_entity_poly.pdbx_seq_one_letter_code
_entity_poly.pdbx_strand_id
1 'polypeptide(L)'
;MAALPYADADSSLRALAGRAEGFGRFAVGGLHGPLYCVTTLADALLPPHYHLFLILLEPDLLAGLDTVLEFKYCGDRISGVLNFEWEILIIQEMMGLDHFVMVVVKRNHFGLFFEVSGTIHLSSYLNVSSYKTIDGRGRQIKLTGKGLRLKDCEHVIICNLKFEGGRGHDVDGIQIKPNSRHIWIDRCSLRDYDDGLIDITRQSTDITVSRCHFAQHDKTMLIGADPSHIGDRCIRVTIHHCFFDGTRQRHPRLRFGKVHLYNNYTRNWGIYAVCASVESQIFSQCNIYEAGQKKKTFEYYTEKAADKQEAKSGLIRSEGDLFLNGAQSCLLNGIGEECVFHASEYYPIWTMEAASDSLRAVLQVCTGWQSVPRPQDQVTIA
;
A
#
# COMPACT_ATOMS: atom_id res chain seq x y z
N MET A 1 -11.81 -24.06 -11.22
CA MET A 1 -11.20 -23.37 -10.08
C MET A 1 -11.18 -21.89 -10.41
N ALA A 2 -11.39 -21.00 -9.43
CA ALA A 2 -11.18 -19.57 -9.63
C ALA A 2 -9.70 -19.31 -9.98
N ALA A 3 -9.44 -18.35 -10.85
CA ALA A 3 -8.09 -18.05 -11.33
C ALA A 3 -7.57 -16.78 -10.64
N LEU A 4 -6.91 -16.96 -9.49
CA LEU A 4 -6.28 -15.82 -8.83
C LEU A 4 -5.15 -15.25 -9.71
N PRO A 5 -5.04 -13.92 -9.83
CA PRO A 5 -3.93 -13.28 -10.54
C PRO A 5 -2.59 -13.58 -9.84
N TYR A 6 -1.52 -13.43 -10.60
CA TYR A 6 -0.13 -13.51 -10.11
C TYR A 6 0.29 -14.88 -9.53
N ALA A 7 -0.13 -15.98 -10.16
CA ALA A 7 0.23 -17.34 -9.73
C ALA A 7 1.75 -17.63 -9.72
N ASP A 8 2.53 -16.88 -10.51
CA ASP A 8 4.00 -16.99 -10.59
C ASP A 8 4.75 -16.03 -9.64
N ALA A 9 4.05 -15.08 -9.00
CA ALA A 9 4.69 -14.03 -8.22
C ALA A 9 5.41 -14.51 -6.96
N ASP A 10 5.13 -15.73 -6.48
CA ASP A 10 5.80 -16.36 -5.33
C ASP A 10 6.91 -17.34 -5.73
N SER A 11 7.28 -17.40 -7.01
CA SER A 11 8.39 -18.24 -7.49
C SER A 11 9.78 -17.78 -7.02
N SER A 12 9.97 -16.49 -6.74
CA SER A 12 11.19 -15.94 -6.14
C SER A 12 10.96 -14.63 -5.38
N LEU A 13 11.96 -14.17 -4.63
CA LEU A 13 11.89 -12.88 -3.93
C LEU A 13 11.71 -11.69 -4.90
N ARG A 14 12.23 -11.82 -6.13
CA ARG A 14 12.12 -10.79 -7.18
C ARG A 14 10.91 -10.95 -8.10
N ALA A 15 10.22 -12.09 -8.04
CA ALA A 15 9.10 -12.43 -8.93
C ALA A 15 7.87 -11.49 -8.80
N LEU A 16 7.79 -10.64 -7.77
CA LEU A 16 6.78 -9.58 -7.68
C LEU A 16 7.02 -8.41 -8.66
N ALA A 17 8.27 -8.15 -9.05
CA ALA A 17 8.61 -6.92 -9.76
C ALA A 17 7.97 -6.85 -11.15
N GLY A 18 7.29 -5.72 -11.43
CA GLY A 18 6.62 -5.50 -12.72
C GLY A 18 5.45 -6.44 -13.00
N ARG A 19 4.94 -7.18 -12.00
CA ARG A 19 3.85 -8.15 -12.19
C ARG A 19 2.47 -7.61 -11.93
N ALA A 20 2.34 -6.51 -11.18
CA ALA A 20 1.05 -5.91 -10.85
C ALA A 20 0.18 -5.71 -12.11
N GLU A 21 -1.13 -5.92 -11.99
CA GLU A 21 -2.08 -5.65 -13.06
C GLU A 21 -2.65 -4.24 -12.92
N GLY A 22 -3.18 -3.71 -14.02
CA GLY A 22 -3.85 -2.41 -14.03
C GLY A 22 -2.92 -1.20 -13.98
N PHE A 23 -3.28 -0.20 -13.17
CA PHE A 23 -2.59 1.09 -13.14
C PHE A 23 -1.21 1.04 -12.46
N GLY A 24 -1.04 0.23 -11.41
CA GLY A 24 0.24 0.02 -10.71
C GLY A 24 1.24 -0.90 -11.42
N ARG A 25 0.95 -1.40 -12.63
CA ARG A 25 1.72 -2.45 -13.32
C ARG A 25 3.22 -2.19 -13.51
N PHE A 26 3.64 -0.94 -13.51
CA PHE A 26 5.04 -0.56 -13.64
C PHE A 26 5.80 -0.55 -12.29
N ALA A 27 5.19 -0.94 -11.18
CA ALA A 27 5.86 -1.07 -9.89
C ALA A 27 6.94 -2.18 -9.94
N VAL A 28 8.22 -1.80 -10.04
CA VAL A 28 9.37 -2.74 -10.01
C VAL A 28 9.98 -2.93 -8.62
N GLY A 29 9.64 -2.06 -7.66
CA GLY A 29 10.14 -2.17 -6.30
C GLY A 29 11.67 -2.17 -6.24
N GLY A 30 12.20 -3.10 -5.44
CA GLY A 30 13.63 -3.33 -5.25
C GLY A 30 14.36 -4.13 -6.33
N LEU A 31 13.76 -4.40 -7.50
CA LEU A 31 14.23 -5.41 -8.48
C LEU A 31 15.74 -5.42 -8.75
N HIS A 32 16.34 -4.24 -8.96
CA HIS A 32 17.75 -4.08 -9.35
C HIS A 32 18.69 -3.86 -8.15
N GLY A 33 18.20 -4.01 -6.92
CA GLY A 33 18.95 -3.77 -5.70
C GLY A 33 19.41 -5.04 -4.98
N PRO A 34 20.29 -4.89 -3.96
CA PRO A 34 20.49 -5.92 -2.95
C PRO A 34 19.16 -6.28 -2.25
N LEU A 35 19.13 -7.47 -1.67
CA LEU A 35 18.08 -7.87 -0.74
C LEU A 35 18.62 -7.75 0.68
N TYR A 36 17.75 -7.39 1.62
CA TYR A 36 18.14 -7.10 3.00
C TYR A 36 17.25 -7.82 4.01
N CYS A 37 17.90 -8.45 4.99
CA CYS A 37 17.26 -9.16 6.11
C CYS A 37 16.95 -8.21 7.28
N VAL A 38 15.68 -8.15 7.68
CA VAL A 38 15.29 -7.61 9.00
C VAL A 38 15.40 -8.72 10.04
N THR A 39 16.38 -8.61 10.93
CA THR A 39 16.68 -9.60 11.98
C THR A 39 16.12 -9.20 13.36
N THR A 40 15.70 -7.95 13.53
CA THR A 40 15.16 -7.39 14.79
C THR A 40 13.99 -6.44 14.51
N LEU A 41 13.10 -6.26 15.48
CA LEU A 41 11.84 -5.52 15.36
C LEU A 41 11.81 -4.21 16.18
N ALA A 42 12.96 -3.75 16.67
CA ALA A 42 13.08 -2.57 17.53
C ALA A 42 12.91 -1.25 16.76
N ASP A 43 12.18 -0.30 17.34
CA ASP A 43 12.00 1.08 16.87
C ASP A 43 12.92 2.01 17.70
N ALA A 44 14.12 2.29 17.20
CA ALA A 44 15.14 3.06 17.91
C ALA A 44 15.07 4.57 17.64
N LEU A 45 14.31 5.29 18.47
CA LEU A 45 14.15 6.75 18.37
C LEU A 45 15.49 7.51 18.25
N LEU A 46 15.71 8.18 17.10
CA LEU A 46 16.79 9.15 16.90
C LEU A 46 16.27 10.60 17.02
N PRO A 47 17.14 11.60 17.26
CA PRO A 47 16.75 13.01 17.40
C PRO A 47 15.99 13.55 16.17
N PRO A 48 15.15 14.59 16.30
CA PRO A 48 14.13 14.99 15.31
C PRO A 48 14.64 15.48 13.94
N HIS A 49 15.95 15.45 13.69
CA HIS A 49 16.59 15.74 12.41
C HIS A 49 17.04 14.48 11.65
N TYR A 50 16.92 13.29 12.25
CA TYR A 50 17.29 12.01 11.66
C TYR A 50 16.09 11.07 11.61
N HIS A 51 15.76 10.59 10.41
CA HIS A 51 14.71 9.59 10.23
C HIS A 51 15.24 8.21 10.60
N LEU A 52 14.48 7.49 11.44
CA LEU A 52 14.75 6.12 11.81
C LEU A 52 14.41 5.14 10.67
N PHE A 53 15.23 4.09 10.56
CA PHE A 53 15.09 2.98 9.63
C PHE A 53 15.27 1.64 10.36
N LEU A 54 14.68 0.57 9.83
CA LEU A 54 14.86 -0.79 10.36
C LEU A 54 16.32 -1.26 10.27
N ILE A 55 16.73 -2.00 11.31
CA ILE A 55 18.09 -2.53 11.47
C ILE A 55 18.25 -3.76 10.58
N LEU A 56 19.39 -3.82 9.87
CA LEU A 56 19.82 -4.96 9.07
C LEU A 56 21.14 -5.47 9.67
N LEU A 57 21.34 -6.79 9.65
CA LEU A 57 22.64 -7.41 9.93
C LEU A 57 22.81 -8.62 9.00
N GLU A 58 23.95 -8.67 8.29
CA GLU A 58 24.53 -9.92 7.79
C GLU A 58 25.74 -10.26 8.68
N PRO A 59 25.86 -11.49 9.21
CA PRO A 59 27.02 -11.89 10.00
C PRO A 59 28.33 -11.93 9.18
N ASP A 60 28.23 -12.26 7.88
CA ASP A 60 29.38 -12.68 7.09
C ASP A 60 30.21 -11.51 6.51
N LEU A 61 29.73 -10.26 6.63
CA LEU A 61 30.46 -9.07 6.16
C LEU A 61 31.53 -8.55 7.15
N LEU A 62 31.68 -9.19 8.33
CA LEU A 62 32.68 -8.83 9.34
C LEU A 62 34.01 -9.61 9.20
N ALA A 63 34.06 -10.65 8.37
CA ALA A 63 35.26 -11.44 8.13
C ALA A 63 36.13 -10.84 7.01
N GLY A 64 36.76 -9.67 7.24
CA GLY A 64 37.72 -9.11 6.28
C GLY A 64 38.20 -7.67 6.46
N LEU A 65 37.73 -6.93 7.47
CA LEU A 65 38.13 -5.53 7.69
C LEU A 65 39.30 -5.41 8.70
N ASP A 66 40.50 -5.76 8.24
CA ASP A 66 41.77 -5.44 8.93
C ASP A 66 42.13 -3.95 8.80
N THR A 67 41.31 -3.06 9.38
CA THR A 67 41.78 -1.70 9.73
C THR A 67 41.01 -1.11 10.91
N VAL A 68 41.63 -1.11 12.09
CA VAL A 68 41.17 -0.32 13.25
C VAL A 68 41.60 1.12 13.07
N LEU A 69 40.64 2.05 13.00
CA LEU A 69 40.88 3.48 13.15
C LEU A 69 40.38 3.94 14.53
N GLU A 70 41.29 3.97 15.51
CA GLU A 70 41.02 4.61 16.80
C GLU A 70 40.81 6.13 16.63
N PHE A 71 39.70 6.64 17.17
CA PHE A 71 39.53 8.08 17.42
C PHE A 71 39.36 8.32 18.91
N LYS A 72 40.34 8.95 19.55
CA LYS A 72 40.20 9.51 20.90
C LYS A 72 39.44 10.83 20.82
N TYR A 73 38.24 10.88 21.39
CA TYR A 73 37.49 12.13 21.52
C TYR A 73 37.94 12.90 22.77
N CYS A 74 38.46 14.11 22.57
CA CYS A 74 38.55 15.16 23.57
C CYS A 74 37.74 16.36 23.05
N GLY A 75 37.23 17.20 23.96
CA GLY A 75 36.10 18.09 23.67
C GLY A 75 36.25 19.10 22.52
N ASP A 76 35.09 19.45 21.99
CA ASP A 76 34.75 20.60 21.14
C ASP A 76 35.25 20.68 19.68
N ARG A 77 34.26 20.52 18.78
CA ARG A 77 34.19 20.86 17.33
C ARG A 77 35.10 20.10 16.37
N ILE A 78 34.45 19.51 15.36
CA ILE A 78 35.04 19.25 14.05
C ILE A 78 34.31 20.12 13.02
N SER A 79 35.07 20.86 12.21
CA SER A 79 34.58 21.65 11.08
C SER A 79 35.31 21.21 9.81
N GLY A 80 34.57 20.69 8.83
CA GLY A 80 35.11 20.32 7.53
C GLY A 80 34.09 19.58 6.68
N VAL A 81 33.79 20.08 5.48
CA VAL A 81 32.94 19.40 4.50
C VAL A 81 33.83 18.52 3.62
N LEU A 82 33.59 17.21 3.62
CA LEU A 82 34.18 16.28 2.65
C LEU A 82 33.13 15.90 1.61
N ASN A 83 33.35 16.31 0.36
CA ASN A 83 32.48 15.99 -0.78
C ASN A 83 32.73 14.56 -1.27
N PHE A 84 32.02 13.58 -0.71
CA PHE A 84 31.70 12.30 -1.34
C PHE A 84 30.27 11.90 -0.97
N GLU A 85 29.52 11.30 -1.90
CA GLU A 85 28.05 11.16 -1.80
C GLU A 85 27.54 10.03 -0.85
N TRP A 86 28.01 10.02 0.40
CA TRP A 86 27.49 9.15 1.45
C TRP A 86 27.30 9.93 2.76
N GLU A 87 26.13 9.81 3.40
CA GLU A 87 25.88 10.31 4.76
C GLU A 87 25.63 9.12 5.70
N ILE A 88 26.69 8.63 6.36
CA ILE A 88 26.63 7.80 7.58
C ILE A 88 27.78 8.23 8.52
N LEU A 89 27.47 8.45 9.81
CA LEU A 89 28.37 8.79 10.92
C LEU A 89 27.57 8.53 12.23
N ILE A 90 28.08 8.08 13.40
CA ILE A 90 29.45 7.91 13.94
C ILE A 90 29.53 6.70 14.92
N ILE A 91 30.76 6.23 15.20
CA ILE A 91 31.24 5.51 16.43
C ILE A 91 30.70 6.17 17.74
N GLN A 92 30.53 5.56 18.92
CA GLN A 92 31.29 4.45 19.57
C GLN A 92 30.53 3.72 20.71
N GLU A 93 31.04 2.52 21.06
CA GLU A 93 30.83 1.72 22.28
C GLU A 93 30.89 2.50 23.61
N MET A 94 29.98 2.22 24.57
CA MET A 94 30.27 2.22 26.02
C MET A 94 29.15 1.57 26.86
N MET A 95 29.54 0.67 27.77
CA MET A 95 28.76 0.14 28.91
C MET A 95 27.59 -0.83 28.63
N GLY A 96 27.92 -2.05 28.21
CA GLY A 96 27.33 -3.26 28.81
C GLY A 96 25.87 -3.63 28.48
N LEU A 97 25.37 -3.27 27.29
CA LEU A 97 24.08 -3.73 26.78
C LEU A 97 24.22 -4.27 25.34
N ASP A 98 23.85 -5.54 25.13
CA ASP A 98 24.10 -6.31 23.89
C ASP A 98 23.17 -5.96 22.71
N HIS A 99 23.02 -4.67 22.38
CA HIS A 99 22.09 -4.21 21.33
C HIS A 99 22.74 -3.26 20.31
N PHE A 100 22.93 -3.77 19.08
CA PHE A 100 23.36 -3.00 17.91
C PHE A 100 22.15 -2.46 17.12
N VAL A 101 22.25 -1.22 16.62
CA VAL A 101 21.19 -0.52 15.88
C VAL A 101 21.79 0.40 14.81
N MET A 102 21.36 0.26 13.54
CA MET A 102 21.18 1.31 12.51
C MET A 102 21.32 0.72 11.09
N VAL A 103 20.41 1.03 10.15
CA VAL A 103 20.77 1.16 8.72
C VAL A 103 19.94 2.24 8.00
N VAL A 104 20.59 3.32 7.54
CA VAL A 104 20.02 4.29 6.59
C VAL A 104 20.44 3.91 5.16
N VAL A 105 19.48 3.74 4.22
CA VAL A 105 19.81 3.66 2.78
C VAL A 105 18.88 4.57 1.96
N LYS A 106 19.40 5.76 1.61
CA LYS A 106 18.63 6.87 1.03
C LYS A 106 18.57 6.89 -0.51
N ARG A 107 19.44 6.14 -1.22
CA ARG A 107 19.65 6.35 -2.67
C ARG A 107 19.67 5.12 -3.61
N ASN A 108 19.75 3.89 -3.10
CA ASN A 108 19.82 2.69 -3.95
C ASN A 108 18.48 1.93 -4.01
N HIS A 109 18.25 1.19 -5.10
CA HIS A 109 17.19 0.17 -5.17
C HIS A 109 17.44 -0.87 -4.06
N PHE A 110 16.41 -1.40 -3.40
CA PHE A 110 16.55 -2.60 -2.56
C PHE A 110 15.23 -3.32 -2.27
N GLY A 111 15.32 -4.63 -2.04
CA GLY A 111 14.25 -5.43 -1.44
C GLY A 111 14.49 -5.67 0.05
N LEU A 112 13.45 -5.60 0.87
CA LEU A 112 13.48 -5.86 2.30
C LEU A 112 12.60 -7.08 2.60
N PHE A 113 13.18 -8.07 3.28
CA PHE A 113 12.46 -9.25 3.76
C PHE A 113 12.83 -9.52 5.24
N PHE A 114 12.03 -10.34 5.92
CA PHE A 114 12.13 -10.49 7.37
C PHE A 114 12.66 -11.87 7.76
N GLU A 115 13.57 -11.92 8.73
CA GLU A 115 14.04 -13.16 9.35
C GLU A 115 13.27 -13.56 10.60
N VAL A 116 12.62 -12.60 11.26
CA VAL A 116 11.79 -12.83 12.45
C VAL A 116 10.33 -12.48 12.17
N SER A 117 9.40 -13.16 12.84
CA SER A 117 7.98 -12.78 12.87
C SER A 117 7.70 -11.95 14.13
N GLY A 118 6.78 -10.99 14.06
CA GLY A 118 6.36 -10.24 15.24
C GLY A 118 5.68 -8.91 14.92
N THR A 119 5.66 -8.03 15.92
CA THR A 119 5.03 -6.70 15.83
C THR A 119 6.09 -5.61 15.95
N ILE A 120 6.11 -4.69 15.01
CA ILE A 120 6.91 -3.47 15.03
C ILE A 120 5.99 -2.33 15.46
N HIS A 121 6.27 -1.75 16.63
CA HIS A 121 5.56 -0.58 17.11
C HIS A 121 6.24 0.68 16.59
N LEU A 122 5.62 1.33 15.61
CA LEU A 122 6.14 2.53 14.99
C LEU A 122 5.72 3.76 15.81
N SER A 123 6.69 4.44 16.41
CA SER A 123 6.50 5.73 17.11
C SER A 123 6.14 6.88 16.15
N SER A 124 6.64 6.81 14.91
CA SER A 124 6.43 7.79 13.84
C SER A 124 6.11 7.07 12.51
N TYR A 125 5.66 7.81 11.49
CA TYR A 125 5.44 7.22 10.17
C TYR A 125 6.77 6.74 9.57
N LEU A 126 6.84 5.46 9.20
CA LEU A 126 7.97 4.92 8.46
C LEU A 126 7.89 5.39 7.00
N ASN A 127 8.79 6.29 6.63
CA ASN A 127 8.85 6.83 5.27
C ASN A 127 9.47 5.80 4.31
N VAL A 128 8.78 5.51 3.20
CA VAL A 128 9.27 4.60 2.16
C VAL A 128 9.62 5.44 0.93
N SER A 129 10.88 5.37 0.51
CA SER A 129 11.40 6.06 -0.67
C SER A 129 11.23 5.23 -1.96
N SER A 130 11.63 5.79 -3.11
CA SER A 130 11.50 5.11 -4.41
C SER A 130 12.31 3.82 -4.51
N TYR A 131 11.89 2.90 -5.37
CA TYR A 131 12.58 1.64 -5.70
C TYR A 131 12.77 0.72 -4.48
N LYS A 132 11.65 0.37 -3.83
CA LYS A 132 11.61 -0.43 -2.61
C LYS A 132 10.62 -1.57 -2.74
N THR A 133 11.01 -2.77 -2.33
CA THR A 133 10.05 -3.84 -2.00
C THR A 133 10.08 -4.07 -0.50
N ILE A 134 8.93 -4.04 0.17
CA ILE A 134 8.78 -4.50 1.55
C ILE A 134 7.96 -5.78 1.51
N ASP A 135 8.61 -6.92 1.77
CA ASP A 135 8.06 -8.26 1.55
C ASP A 135 7.98 -9.06 2.85
N GLY A 136 6.75 -9.26 3.35
CA GLY A 136 6.47 -10.10 4.51
C GLY A 136 6.25 -11.59 4.19
N ARG A 137 6.51 -12.09 2.97
CA ARG A 137 6.34 -13.52 2.66
C ARG A 137 7.29 -14.39 3.49
N GLY A 138 6.79 -15.53 3.97
CA GLY A 138 7.52 -16.39 4.90
C GLY A 138 7.53 -15.95 6.37
N ARG A 139 6.97 -14.78 6.72
CA ARG A 139 6.89 -14.27 8.10
C ARG A 139 5.54 -13.64 8.41
N GLN A 140 5.24 -13.51 9.70
CA GLN A 140 4.08 -12.75 10.18
C GLN A 140 4.56 -11.41 10.74
N ILE A 141 4.50 -10.37 9.91
CA ILE A 141 4.89 -9.01 10.28
C ILE A 141 3.65 -8.15 10.50
N LYS A 142 3.56 -7.53 11.68
CA LYS A 142 2.55 -6.52 12.00
C LYS A 142 3.21 -5.16 12.24
N LEU A 143 2.74 -4.13 11.56
CA LEU A 143 3.00 -2.72 11.89
C LEU A 143 1.86 -2.18 12.76
N THR A 144 2.21 -1.42 13.80
CA THR A 144 1.26 -0.83 14.75
C THR A 144 1.74 0.54 15.25
N GLY A 145 0.89 1.30 15.96
CA GLY A 145 1.19 2.66 16.42
C GLY A 145 1.01 3.71 15.32
N LYS A 146 1.81 3.60 14.25
CA LYS A 146 1.70 4.39 13.01
C LYS A 146 1.65 3.48 11.78
N GLY A 147 1.75 4.07 10.59
CA GLY A 147 1.71 3.38 9.30
C GLY A 147 2.94 3.66 8.44
N LEU A 148 2.86 3.24 7.17
CA LEU A 148 3.83 3.63 6.14
C LEU A 148 3.46 4.98 5.53
N ARG A 149 4.46 5.77 5.13
CA ARG A 149 4.28 7.00 4.35
C ARG A 149 5.12 6.98 3.07
N LEU A 150 4.45 7.03 1.93
CA LEU A 150 5.01 7.11 0.60
C LEU A 150 4.81 8.55 0.12
N LYS A 151 5.93 9.28 -0.01
CA LYS A 151 5.95 10.71 -0.33
C LYS A 151 7.00 10.97 -1.42
N ASP A 152 6.58 11.69 -2.47
CA ASP A 152 7.41 12.08 -3.61
C ASP A 152 8.27 10.91 -4.14
N CYS A 153 7.66 9.71 -4.23
CA CYS A 153 8.36 8.45 -4.47
C CYS A 153 7.75 7.60 -5.59
N GLU A 154 8.51 6.67 -6.16
CA GLU A 154 8.01 5.80 -7.22
C GLU A 154 8.57 4.38 -7.20
N HIS A 155 7.89 3.46 -7.88
CA HIS A 155 8.28 2.04 -7.96
C HIS A 155 8.42 1.40 -6.58
N VAL A 156 7.31 1.35 -5.82
CA VAL A 156 7.26 0.73 -4.48
C VAL A 156 6.32 -0.46 -4.49
N ILE A 157 6.74 -1.57 -3.89
CA ILE A 157 5.93 -2.78 -3.68
C ILE A 157 5.83 -3.04 -2.18
N ILE A 158 4.62 -3.25 -1.67
CA ILE A 158 4.34 -3.62 -0.28
C ILE A 158 3.54 -4.93 -0.33
N CYS A 159 4.12 -6.03 0.14
CA CYS A 159 3.53 -7.36 0.02
C CYS A 159 3.46 -8.09 1.37
N ASN A 160 2.34 -8.76 1.63
CA ASN A 160 2.18 -9.71 2.73
C ASN A 160 2.48 -9.15 4.13
N LEU A 161 1.95 -7.97 4.46
CA LEU A 161 2.07 -7.33 5.79
C LEU A 161 0.71 -7.25 6.51
N LYS A 162 0.75 -7.13 7.85
CA LYS A 162 -0.40 -6.76 8.68
C LYS A 162 -0.25 -5.32 9.20
N PHE A 163 -1.33 -4.57 9.20
CA PHE A 163 -1.45 -3.22 9.76
C PHE A 163 -2.60 -3.22 10.76
N GLU A 164 -2.32 -2.93 12.03
CA GLU A 164 -3.34 -2.92 13.09
C GLU A 164 -2.93 -2.03 14.26
N GLY A 165 -3.88 -1.27 14.82
CA GLY A 165 -3.68 -0.49 16.04
C GLY A 165 -2.95 0.82 15.81
N GLY A 166 -3.29 1.55 14.73
CA GLY A 166 -2.77 2.89 14.50
C GLY A 166 -3.51 3.92 15.35
N ARG A 167 -2.77 4.76 16.09
CA ARG A 167 -3.33 5.67 17.11
C ARG A 167 -2.83 7.11 16.99
N GLY A 168 -3.77 8.05 17.10
CA GLY A 168 -3.56 9.51 17.05
C GLY A 168 -4.21 10.18 15.85
N HIS A 169 -4.15 11.52 15.82
CA HIS A 169 -4.69 12.36 14.75
C HIS A 169 -4.04 12.06 13.39
N ASP A 170 -4.85 11.96 12.32
CA ASP A 170 -4.47 11.62 10.94
C ASP A 170 -3.53 10.40 10.83
N VAL A 171 -3.84 9.33 11.58
CA VAL A 171 -3.09 8.07 11.54
C VAL A 171 -3.79 7.06 10.63
N ASP A 172 -3.18 6.87 9.45
CA ASP A 172 -3.55 5.93 8.41
C ASP A 172 -2.59 4.74 8.38
N GLY A 173 -3.06 3.58 7.90
CA GLY A 173 -2.21 2.39 7.70
C GLY A 173 -1.12 2.61 6.63
N ILE A 174 -1.52 3.15 5.48
CA ILE A 174 -0.61 3.51 4.38
C ILE A 174 -1.03 4.87 3.81
N GLN A 175 -0.17 5.89 4.00
CA GLN A 175 -0.30 7.20 3.38
C GLN A 175 0.47 7.23 2.07
N ILE A 176 -0.19 7.55 0.95
CA ILE A 176 0.46 7.82 -0.35
C ILE A 176 0.17 9.26 -0.73
N LYS A 177 1.05 10.17 -0.29
CA LYS A 177 0.90 11.63 -0.47
C LYS A 177 2.19 12.40 -0.18
N PRO A 178 2.57 13.41 -1.01
CA PRO A 178 2.14 13.71 -2.38
C PRO A 178 2.91 12.97 -3.49
N ASN A 179 2.50 13.23 -4.75
CA ASN A 179 3.22 13.00 -6.01
C ASN A 179 3.83 11.61 -6.24
N SER A 180 3.29 10.57 -5.60
CA SER A 180 3.91 9.24 -5.64
C SER A 180 3.27 8.34 -6.69
N ARG A 181 4.04 7.49 -7.39
CA ARG A 181 3.54 6.71 -8.54
C ARG A 181 4.13 5.32 -8.73
N HIS A 182 3.47 4.48 -9.53
CA HIS A 182 3.91 3.11 -9.81
C HIS A 182 4.07 2.29 -8.52
N ILE A 183 2.97 2.19 -7.76
CA ILE A 183 2.94 1.54 -6.45
C ILE A 183 2.04 0.31 -6.47
N TRP A 184 2.49 -0.77 -5.85
CA TRP A 184 1.71 -1.98 -5.67
C TRP A 184 1.57 -2.33 -4.18
N ILE A 185 0.35 -2.43 -3.69
CA ILE A 185 0.03 -2.95 -2.35
C ILE A 185 -0.70 -4.27 -2.54
N ASP A 186 -0.10 -5.37 -2.09
CA ASP A 186 -0.59 -6.72 -2.33
C ASP A 186 -0.67 -7.57 -1.06
N ARG A 187 -1.72 -8.38 -0.92
CA ARG A 187 -1.88 -9.36 0.17
C ARG A 187 -1.63 -8.77 1.57
N CYS A 188 -2.03 -7.53 1.78
CA CYS A 188 -1.92 -6.88 3.09
C CYS A 188 -3.24 -6.99 3.86
N SER A 189 -3.17 -7.26 5.16
CA SER A 189 -4.33 -7.17 6.06
C SER A 189 -4.29 -5.84 6.80
N LEU A 190 -5.36 -5.05 6.71
CA LEU A 190 -5.45 -3.73 7.35
C LEU A 190 -6.73 -3.61 8.18
N ARG A 191 -6.62 -3.11 9.41
CA ARG A 191 -7.74 -2.95 10.37
C ARG A 191 -7.39 -1.96 11.48
N ASP A 192 -8.38 -1.44 12.18
CA ASP A 192 -8.19 -0.71 13.46
C ASP A 192 -7.15 0.44 13.42
N TYR A 193 -7.44 1.49 12.63
CA TYR A 193 -6.73 2.78 12.66
C TYR A 193 -7.69 3.91 13.04
N ASP A 194 -7.18 5.00 13.63
CA ASP A 194 -8.00 6.14 14.05
C ASP A 194 -8.49 7.01 12.85
N ASP A 195 -7.73 7.06 11.74
CA ASP A 195 -8.17 7.71 10.49
C ASP A 195 -8.52 6.72 9.37
N GLY A 196 -7.70 6.59 8.33
CA GLY A 196 -7.91 5.68 7.20
C GLY A 196 -7.14 4.36 7.30
N LEU A 197 -7.38 3.42 6.38
CA LEU A 197 -6.44 2.30 6.17
C LEU A 197 -5.49 2.58 5.02
N ILE A 198 -6.00 3.09 3.89
CA ILE A 198 -5.19 3.51 2.73
C ILE A 198 -5.67 4.88 2.23
N ASP A 199 -4.74 5.81 2.13
CA ASP A 199 -5.02 7.22 1.83
C ASP A 199 -4.19 7.69 0.63
N ILE A 200 -4.80 7.77 -0.55
CA ILE A 200 -4.16 8.11 -1.85
C ILE A 200 -4.58 9.52 -2.26
N THR A 201 -3.67 10.49 -2.17
CA THR A 201 -4.04 11.90 -2.35
C THR A 201 -2.90 12.71 -2.97
N ARG A 202 -3.18 13.97 -3.33
CA ARG A 202 -2.17 14.95 -3.76
C ARG A 202 -1.38 14.44 -4.98
N GLN A 203 -2.10 14.19 -6.07
CA GLN A 203 -1.58 13.79 -7.37
C GLN A 203 -0.84 12.43 -7.40
N SER A 204 -0.97 11.61 -6.35
CA SER A 204 -0.40 10.26 -6.32
C SER A 204 -1.22 9.29 -7.17
N THR A 205 -0.60 8.65 -8.16
CA THR A 205 -1.29 7.98 -9.29
C THR A 205 -0.59 6.71 -9.72
N ASP A 206 -1.18 5.93 -10.63
CA ASP A 206 -0.63 4.67 -11.14
C ASP A 206 -0.34 3.67 -10.00
N ILE A 207 -1.42 3.33 -9.28
CA ILE A 207 -1.39 2.49 -8.08
C ILE A 207 -2.28 1.26 -8.28
N THR A 208 -1.84 0.09 -7.82
CA THR A 208 -2.67 -1.11 -7.70
C THR A 208 -2.75 -1.56 -6.24
N VAL A 209 -3.96 -1.84 -5.78
CA VAL A 209 -4.24 -2.50 -4.50
C VAL A 209 -4.88 -3.86 -4.82
N SER A 210 -4.22 -4.95 -4.45
CA SER A 210 -4.65 -6.30 -4.83
C SER A 210 -4.65 -7.29 -3.68
N ARG A 211 -5.64 -8.20 -3.67
CA ARG A 211 -5.68 -9.32 -2.70
C ARG A 211 -5.59 -8.89 -1.23
N CYS A 212 -5.88 -7.63 -0.91
CA CYS A 212 -5.83 -7.11 0.45
C CYS A 212 -7.13 -7.43 1.21
N HIS A 213 -7.04 -7.56 2.53
CA HIS A 213 -8.19 -7.79 3.41
C HIS A 213 -8.32 -6.62 4.38
N PHE A 214 -9.46 -5.93 4.32
CA PHE A 214 -9.81 -4.79 5.14
C PHE A 214 -10.94 -5.20 6.09
N ALA A 215 -10.76 -4.98 7.40
CA ALA A 215 -11.74 -5.37 8.41
C ALA A 215 -11.78 -4.36 9.59
N GLN A 216 -12.83 -4.40 10.40
CA GLN A 216 -12.90 -3.70 11.70
C GLN A 216 -12.44 -2.23 11.65
N HIS A 217 -13.02 -1.43 10.74
CA HIS A 217 -12.60 -0.05 10.51
C HIS A 217 -13.73 0.83 9.95
N ASP A 218 -13.66 2.15 10.16
CA ASP A 218 -14.63 3.12 9.62
C ASP A 218 -14.31 3.54 8.18
N LYS A 219 -13.22 4.30 8.01
CA LYS A 219 -12.90 5.08 6.81
C LYS A 219 -11.90 4.34 5.91
N THR A 220 -12.30 3.22 5.31
CA THR A 220 -11.38 2.23 4.69
C THR A 220 -10.36 2.82 3.70
N MET A 221 -10.80 3.36 2.56
CA MET A 221 -9.89 3.85 1.51
C MET A 221 -10.35 5.19 0.92
N LEU A 222 -9.57 6.24 1.13
CA LEU A 222 -9.80 7.56 0.54
C LEU A 222 -8.90 7.76 -0.68
N ILE A 223 -9.49 8.22 -1.77
CA ILE A 223 -8.78 8.57 -2.99
C ILE A 223 -9.20 9.99 -3.40
N GLY A 224 -8.29 10.96 -3.27
CA GLY A 224 -8.58 12.39 -3.40
C GLY A 224 -9.24 13.01 -2.16
N ALA A 225 -8.45 13.78 -1.38
CA ALA A 225 -8.85 14.20 -0.03
C ALA A 225 -9.75 15.43 0.06
N ASP A 226 -9.74 16.32 -0.94
CA ASP A 226 -10.43 17.62 -0.86
C ASP A 226 -10.89 18.09 -2.25
N PRO A 227 -12.10 18.65 -2.42
CA PRO A 227 -12.57 19.17 -3.70
C PRO A 227 -11.80 20.43 -4.17
N SER A 228 -10.95 21.05 -3.35
CA SER A 228 -10.01 22.09 -3.79
C SER A 228 -8.75 21.55 -4.47
N HIS A 229 -8.41 20.28 -4.29
CA HIS A 229 -7.21 19.67 -4.88
C HIS A 229 -7.44 19.22 -6.33
N ILE A 230 -7.72 20.19 -7.20
CA ILE A 230 -8.06 19.99 -8.62
C ILE A 230 -7.00 19.23 -9.45
N GLY A 231 -5.77 19.13 -8.94
CA GLY A 231 -4.71 18.29 -9.51
C GLY A 231 -4.99 16.78 -9.38
N ASP A 232 -5.80 16.35 -8.41
CA ASP A 232 -6.12 14.94 -8.15
C ASP A 232 -6.90 14.27 -9.32
N ARG A 233 -7.26 15.02 -10.37
CA ARG A 233 -7.75 14.49 -11.67
C ARG A 233 -6.76 13.56 -12.37
N CYS A 234 -5.46 13.64 -12.07
CA CYS A 234 -4.47 12.72 -12.61
C CYS A 234 -4.46 11.35 -11.90
N ILE A 235 -5.16 11.18 -10.78
CA ILE A 235 -5.13 9.96 -9.97
C ILE A 235 -5.78 8.79 -10.74
N ARG A 236 -5.06 7.67 -10.82
CA ARG A 236 -5.49 6.41 -11.44
C ARG A 236 -5.16 5.25 -10.51
N VAL A 237 -6.17 4.49 -10.08
CA VAL A 237 -6.00 3.38 -9.13
C VAL A 237 -6.75 2.14 -9.60
N THR A 238 -6.11 0.98 -9.53
CA THR A 238 -6.77 -0.32 -9.70
C THR A 238 -6.96 -0.96 -8.32
N ILE A 239 -8.16 -1.45 -8.02
CA ILE A 239 -8.47 -2.17 -6.79
C ILE A 239 -9.11 -3.49 -7.21
N HIS A 240 -8.45 -4.62 -6.93
CA HIS A 240 -8.96 -5.91 -7.37
C HIS A 240 -8.69 -7.06 -6.43
N HIS A 241 -9.55 -8.07 -6.50
CA HIS A 241 -9.46 -9.27 -5.67
C HIS A 241 -9.33 -8.99 -4.17
N CYS A 242 -9.75 -7.81 -3.67
CA CYS A 242 -9.71 -7.46 -2.26
C CYS A 242 -10.98 -7.92 -1.53
N PHE A 243 -10.86 -8.15 -0.24
CA PHE A 243 -11.99 -8.45 0.65
C PHE A 243 -12.19 -7.32 1.65
N PHE A 244 -13.40 -6.76 1.70
CA PHE A 244 -13.83 -5.73 2.63
C PHE A 244 -14.89 -6.33 3.57
N ASP A 245 -14.47 -6.73 4.78
CA ASP A 245 -15.29 -7.47 5.75
C ASP A 245 -15.79 -6.57 6.89
N GLY A 246 -17.06 -6.14 6.81
CA GLY A 246 -17.74 -5.41 7.88
C GLY A 246 -17.19 -4.00 8.13
N THR A 247 -16.38 -3.46 7.21
CA THR A 247 -15.87 -2.08 7.25
C THR A 247 -16.97 -1.07 6.96
N ARG A 248 -16.93 0.10 7.60
CA ARG A 248 -18.12 0.98 7.67
C ARG A 248 -18.40 1.71 6.36
N GLN A 249 -17.38 2.21 5.66
CA GLN A 249 -17.53 3.00 4.42
C GLN A 249 -16.21 3.09 3.62
N ARG A 250 -16.27 3.74 2.46
CA ARG A 250 -15.14 4.09 1.56
C ARG A 250 -14.43 2.87 0.93
N HIS A 251 -15.10 2.15 0.04
CA HIS A 251 -14.57 0.95 -0.63
C HIS A 251 -14.40 1.06 -2.17
N PRO A 252 -13.80 2.13 -2.75
CA PRO A 252 -13.21 3.32 -2.12
C PRO A 252 -14.23 4.47 -1.97
N ARG A 253 -13.78 5.61 -1.43
CA ARG A 253 -14.37 6.92 -1.74
C ARG A 253 -13.41 7.69 -2.66
N LEU A 254 -13.89 8.10 -3.82
CA LEU A 254 -13.09 8.75 -4.86
C LEU A 254 -13.56 10.19 -5.12
N ARG A 255 -12.60 11.11 -5.26
CA ARG A 255 -12.73 12.42 -5.92
C ARG A 255 -11.84 12.47 -7.14
N PHE A 256 -12.29 13.16 -8.19
CA PHE A 256 -11.59 13.51 -9.43
C PHE A 256 -11.03 12.38 -10.30
N GLY A 257 -10.26 11.47 -9.73
CA GLY A 257 -9.51 10.46 -10.44
C GLY A 257 -10.36 9.33 -11.02
N LYS A 258 -9.64 8.30 -11.49
CA LYS A 258 -10.17 7.09 -12.12
C LYS A 258 -9.88 5.88 -11.24
N VAL A 259 -10.92 5.10 -10.91
CA VAL A 259 -10.77 3.80 -10.24
C VAL A 259 -11.32 2.70 -11.13
N HIS A 260 -10.51 1.67 -11.38
CA HIS A 260 -11.01 0.39 -11.88
C HIS A 260 -11.10 -0.58 -10.68
N LEU A 261 -12.31 -1.00 -10.37
CA LEU A 261 -12.67 -1.82 -9.22
C LEU A 261 -13.22 -3.15 -9.74
N TYR A 262 -12.48 -4.26 -9.64
CA TYR A 262 -12.96 -5.54 -10.16
C TYR A 262 -12.68 -6.78 -9.31
N ASN A 263 -13.60 -7.75 -9.35
CA ASN A 263 -13.55 -8.98 -8.55
C ASN A 263 -13.25 -8.78 -7.06
N ASN A 264 -13.70 -7.69 -6.46
CA ASN A 264 -13.63 -7.49 -5.02
C ASN A 264 -14.87 -8.07 -4.35
N TYR A 265 -14.73 -8.55 -3.12
CA TYR A 265 -15.85 -8.95 -2.27
C TYR A 265 -16.00 -7.91 -1.17
N THR A 266 -17.18 -7.29 -1.07
CA THR A 266 -17.51 -6.33 -0.01
C THR A 266 -18.75 -6.82 0.70
N ARG A 267 -18.68 -6.98 2.03
CA ARG A 267 -19.83 -7.43 2.82
C ARG A 267 -20.07 -6.65 4.10
N ASN A 268 -21.31 -6.68 4.56
CA ASN A 268 -21.73 -6.16 5.87
C ASN A 268 -21.37 -4.68 6.13
N TRP A 269 -21.26 -3.85 5.09
CA TRP A 269 -20.79 -2.48 5.24
C TRP A 269 -21.76 -1.57 6.02
N GLY A 270 -21.21 -0.55 6.65
CA GLY A 270 -21.91 0.28 7.64
C GLY A 270 -22.76 1.45 7.11
N ILE A 271 -22.35 2.11 6.02
CA ILE A 271 -23.08 3.24 5.41
C ILE A 271 -23.34 3.00 3.92
N TYR A 272 -22.26 2.97 3.12
CA TYR A 272 -22.23 2.68 1.68
C TYR A 272 -20.98 1.85 1.36
N ALA A 273 -20.97 1.16 0.22
CA ALA A 273 -19.78 0.47 -0.26
C ALA A 273 -18.85 1.48 -0.96
N VAL A 274 -19.21 1.89 -2.18
CA VAL A 274 -18.40 2.79 -3.03
C VAL A 274 -19.00 4.20 -3.04
N CYS A 275 -18.17 5.24 -3.03
CA CYS A 275 -18.64 6.63 -3.19
C CYS A 275 -17.93 7.37 -4.33
N ALA A 276 -18.71 7.87 -5.29
CA ALA A 276 -18.27 8.78 -6.34
C ALA A 276 -18.57 10.24 -5.95
N SER A 277 -17.53 10.93 -5.47
CA SER A 277 -17.55 12.37 -5.20
C SER A 277 -17.10 13.18 -6.43
N VAL A 278 -16.99 14.51 -6.34
CA VAL A 278 -16.79 15.42 -7.48
C VAL A 278 -15.87 14.89 -8.60
N GLU A 279 -16.40 14.87 -9.83
CA GLU A 279 -15.69 14.52 -11.08
C GLU A 279 -15.05 13.13 -11.16
N SER A 280 -15.21 12.30 -10.13
CA SER A 280 -14.67 10.95 -10.12
C SER A 280 -15.27 10.05 -11.21
N GLN A 281 -14.49 9.08 -11.67
CA GLN A 281 -14.95 8.02 -12.57
C GLN A 281 -14.61 6.67 -11.96
N ILE A 282 -15.61 5.84 -11.72
CA ILE A 282 -15.43 4.49 -11.18
C ILE A 282 -15.99 3.47 -12.16
N PHE A 283 -15.14 2.58 -12.63
CA PHE A 283 -15.55 1.41 -13.39
C PHE A 283 -15.56 0.20 -12.46
N SER A 284 -16.74 -0.35 -12.20
CA SER A 284 -16.99 -1.47 -11.29
C SER A 284 -17.33 -2.70 -12.12
N GLN A 285 -16.48 -3.73 -12.10
CA GLN A 285 -16.67 -4.96 -12.89
C GLN A 285 -16.62 -6.24 -12.05
N CYS A 286 -17.66 -7.08 -12.14
CA CYS A 286 -17.70 -8.42 -11.54
C CYS A 286 -17.34 -8.48 -10.03
N ASN A 287 -17.66 -7.43 -9.27
CA ASN A 287 -17.54 -7.41 -7.81
C ASN A 287 -18.73 -8.11 -7.16
N ILE A 288 -18.59 -8.47 -5.88
CA ILE A 288 -19.62 -9.09 -5.07
C ILE A 288 -19.94 -8.18 -3.90
N TYR A 289 -21.17 -7.70 -3.82
CA TYR A 289 -21.67 -6.79 -2.80
C TYR A 289 -22.75 -7.48 -1.96
N GLU A 290 -22.38 -7.99 -0.79
CA GLU A 290 -23.29 -8.70 0.13
C GLU A 290 -23.62 -7.85 1.36
N ALA A 291 -24.74 -7.14 1.32
CA ALA A 291 -25.12 -6.28 2.44
C ALA A 291 -25.47 -7.13 3.68
N GLY A 292 -25.28 -6.60 4.90
CA GLY A 292 -25.73 -7.29 6.12
C GLY A 292 -27.24 -7.15 6.36
N GLN A 293 -27.83 -6.12 5.77
CA GLN A 293 -29.26 -5.80 5.72
C GLN A 293 -29.49 -4.88 4.53
N LYS A 294 -30.74 -4.66 4.11
CA LYS A 294 -31.07 -3.77 2.98
C LYS A 294 -30.35 -2.41 3.08
N LYS A 295 -29.47 -2.12 2.12
CA LYS A 295 -28.59 -0.94 2.14
C LYS A 295 -28.09 -0.58 0.74
N LYS A 296 -27.83 0.71 0.52
CA LYS A 296 -27.21 1.21 -0.72
C LYS A 296 -25.75 0.79 -0.84
N THR A 297 -25.36 0.43 -2.05
CA THR A 297 -24.01 0.01 -2.41
C THR A 297 -23.23 1.21 -2.92
N PHE A 298 -23.77 1.92 -3.90
CA PHE A 298 -23.16 3.12 -4.46
C PHE A 298 -23.74 4.39 -3.83
N GLU A 299 -22.87 5.38 -3.66
CA GLU A 299 -23.13 6.69 -3.04
C GLU A 299 -22.55 7.79 -3.91
N TYR A 300 -23.24 8.93 -3.98
CA TYR A 300 -22.81 10.07 -4.78
C TYR A 300 -22.79 11.33 -3.91
N TYR A 301 -21.63 11.97 -3.79
CA TYR A 301 -21.48 13.22 -3.06
C TYR A 301 -21.23 14.37 -4.05
N THR A 302 -22.19 15.29 -4.11
CA THR A 302 -22.09 16.52 -4.88
C THR A 302 -21.20 17.52 -4.15
N GLU A 303 -20.01 17.79 -4.69
CA GLU A 303 -19.06 18.77 -4.15
C GLU A 303 -18.65 19.76 -5.25
N LYS A 304 -18.21 20.96 -4.88
CA LYS A 304 -17.75 21.99 -5.84
C LYS A 304 -16.24 21.97 -5.97
N ALA A 305 -15.74 21.62 -7.15
CA ALA A 305 -14.32 21.74 -7.46
C ALA A 305 -13.89 23.22 -7.48
N ALA A 306 -12.68 23.54 -6.98
CA ALA A 306 -12.25 24.94 -6.85
C ALA A 306 -12.15 25.71 -8.19
N ASP A 307 -12.03 25.02 -9.31
CA ASP A 307 -11.99 25.59 -10.67
C ASP A 307 -13.33 25.48 -11.43
N LYS A 308 -14.44 25.15 -10.74
CA LYS A 308 -15.79 25.03 -11.32
C LYS A 308 -16.79 25.92 -10.56
N GLN A 309 -17.75 26.46 -11.29
CA GLN A 309 -18.84 27.25 -10.71
C GLN A 309 -19.90 26.36 -10.05
N GLU A 310 -20.20 25.22 -10.67
CA GLU A 310 -21.23 24.29 -10.23
C GLU A 310 -20.64 23.12 -9.43
N ALA A 311 -21.40 22.65 -8.45
CA ALA A 311 -21.11 21.42 -7.72
C ALA A 311 -21.66 20.21 -8.49
N LYS A 312 -20.90 19.12 -8.51
CA LYS A 312 -21.32 17.86 -9.15
C LYS A 312 -20.76 16.65 -8.40
N SER A 313 -21.38 15.50 -8.58
CA SER A 313 -20.82 14.21 -8.16
C SER A 313 -19.81 13.69 -9.19
N GLY A 314 -19.37 12.45 -9.00
CA GLY A 314 -18.76 11.65 -10.06
C GLY A 314 -19.76 10.69 -10.69
N LEU A 315 -19.23 9.74 -11.46
CA LEU A 315 -19.95 8.75 -12.24
C LEU A 315 -19.45 7.34 -11.89
N ILE A 316 -20.36 6.38 -11.91
CA ILE A 316 -20.07 4.95 -11.65
C ILE A 316 -20.73 4.15 -12.77
N ARG A 317 -19.93 3.33 -13.46
CA ARG A 317 -20.40 2.31 -14.42
C ARG A 317 -20.21 0.95 -13.76
N SER A 318 -21.24 0.11 -13.81
CA SER A 318 -21.28 -1.19 -13.11
C SER A 318 -21.63 -2.29 -14.10
N GLU A 319 -20.78 -3.32 -14.20
CA GLU A 319 -20.92 -4.41 -15.17
C GLU A 319 -20.67 -5.76 -14.52
N GLY A 320 -21.65 -6.67 -14.57
CA GLY A 320 -21.50 -8.02 -14.00
C GLY A 320 -21.37 -8.07 -12.47
N ASP A 321 -21.51 -6.94 -11.77
CA ASP A 321 -21.52 -6.90 -10.30
C ASP A 321 -22.72 -7.69 -9.73
N LEU A 322 -22.47 -8.45 -8.67
CA LEU A 322 -23.46 -9.28 -7.98
C LEU A 322 -23.89 -8.63 -6.67
N PHE A 323 -25.17 -8.28 -6.55
CA PHE A 323 -25.76 -7.64 -5.37
C PHE A 323 -26.58 -8.66 -4.56
N LEU A 324 -26.16 -8.94 -3.33
CA LEU A 324 -26.71 -9.98 -2.45
C LEU A 324 -27.29 -9.41 -1.16
N ASN A 325 -28.19 -10.17 -0.54
CA ASN A 325 -28.78 -9.91 0.79
C ASN A 325 -29.34 -8.47 0.97
N GLY A 326 -30.04 -7.97 -0.04
CA GLY A 326 -30.65 -6.64 -0.01
C GLY A 326 -29.70 -5.48 -0.33
N ALA A 327 -28.48 -5.76 -0.81
CA ALA A 327 -27.65 -4.75 -1.46
C ALA A 327 -28.43 -4.09 -2.63
N GLN A 328 -28.54 -2.78 -2.60
CA GLN A 328 -29.16 -1.99 -3.66
C GLN A 328 -28.05 -1.27 -4.43
N SER A 329 -27.97 -1.40 -5.74
CA SER A 329 -26.91 -0.75 -6.54
C SER A 329 -26.95 0.77 -6.36
N CYS A 330 -28.14 1.37 -6.49
CA CYS A 330 -28.37 2.83 -6.43
C CYS A 330 -27.64 3.61 -7.53
N LEU A 331 -27.44 2.99 -8.71
CA LEU A 331 -26.92 3.65 -9.90
C LEU A 331 -27.82 4.80 -10.37
N LEU A 332 -27.21 5.83 -10.94
CA LEU A 332 -27.89 6.97 -11.55
C LEU A 332 -28.21 6.67 -13.02
N ASN A 333 -29.24 5.84 -13.24
CA ASN A 333 -29.66 5.38 -14.56
C ASN A 333 -29.74 6.53 -15.59
N GLY A 334 -29.04 6.37 -16.72
CA GLY A 334 -29.13 7.29 -17.86
C GLY A 334 -28.30 8.57 -17.76
N ILE A 335 -27.39 8.68 -16.78
CA ILE A 335 -26.47 9.82 -16.64
C ILE A 335 -25.03 9.37 -16.86
N GLY A 336 -24.51 9.55 -18.09
CA GLY A 336 -23.07 9.61 -18.33
C GLY A 336 -22.28 8.32 -18.07
N GLU A 337 -22.90 7.14 -18.02
CA GLU A 337 -22.18 5.87 -17.81
C GLU A 337 -21.18 5.60 -18.94
N GLU A 338 -21.51 6.04 -20.16
CA GLU A 338 -20.62 6.05 -21.34
C GLU A 338 -19.44 7.04 -21.22
N CYS A 339 -19.51 8.00 -20.29
CA CYS A 339 -18.45 8.95 -19.99
C CYS A 339 -17.47 8.43 -18.91
N VAL A 340 -17.74 7.27 -18.30
CA VAL A 340 -16.78 6.57 -17.44
C VAL A 340 -15.76 5.85 -18.33
N PHE A 341 -14.48 6.12 -18.09
CA PHE A 341 -13.38 5.46 -18.79
C PHE A 341 -13.49 3.92 -18.79
N HIS A 342 -13.04 3.29 -19.87
CA HIS A 342 -12.90 1.84 -19.93
C HIS A 342 -11.44 1.42 -19.61
N ALA A 343 -11.26 0.34 -18.87
CA ALA A 343 -9.93 -0.12 -18.45
C ALA A 343 -8.97 -0.42 -19.62
N SER A 344 -9.52 -0.92 -20.74
CA SER A 344 -8.76 -1.24 -21.96
C SER A 344 -8.12 -0.03 -22.66
N GLU A 345 -8.52 1.21 -22.33
CA GLU A 345 -7.83 2.42 -22.78
C GLU A 345 -6.41 2.54 -22.17
N TYR A 346 -6.15 1.89 -21.03
CA TYR A 346 -4.94 2.08 -20.22
C TYR A 346 -4.07 0.83 -20.10
N TYR A 347 -4.64 -0.37 -20.20
CA TYR A 347 -3.92 -1.65 -20.19
C TYR A 347 -4.69 -2.73 -20.95
N PRO A 348 -4.00 -3.60 -21.73
CA PRO A 348 -4.66 -4.49 -22.68
C PRO A 348 -5.27 -5.75 -22.06
N ILE A 349 -4.78 -6.17 -20.89
CA ILE A 349 -5.19 -7.41 -20.21
C ILE A 349 -5.27 -7.20 -18.69
N TRP A 350 -6.18 -7.92 -18.05
CA TRP A 350 -6.27 -8.12 -16.61
C TRP A 350 -6.99 -9.45 -16.34
N THR A 351 -6.65 -10.12 -15.25
CA THR A 351 -7.23 -11.40 -14.85
C THR A 351 -8.58 -11.15 -14.19
N MET A 352 -9.67 -11.47 -14.88
CA MET A 352 -11.03 -11.26 -14.36
C MET A 352 -11.91 -12.49 -14.60
N GLU A 353 -12.74 -12.84 -13.62
CA GLU A 353 -13.78 -13.86 -13.75
C GLU A 353 -15.17 -13.29 -13.40
N ALA A 354 -16.24 -14.05 -13.68
CA ALA A 354 -17.59 -13.63 -13.35
C ALA A 354 -17.83 -13.68 -11.82
N ALA A 355 -18.58 -12.70 -11.30
CA ALA A 355 -19.01 -12.68 -9.91
C ALA A 355 -19.77 -13.98 -9.55
N SER A 356 -19.24 -14.77 -8.60
CA SER A 356 -19.75 -16.11 -8.30
C SER A 356 -19.47 -16.52 -6.86
N ASP A 357 -20.17 -17.56 -6.37
CA ASP A 357 -19.91 -18.16 -5.06
C ASP A 357 -18.50 -18.76 -4.94
N SER A 358 -17.95 -19.28 -6.04
CA SER A 358 -16.58 -19.79 -6.11
C SER A 358 -15.57 -18.66 -5.91
N LEU A 359 -15.75 -17.53 -6.61
CA LEU A 359 -14.92 -16.34 -6.44
C LEU A 359 -15.05 -15.80 -5.00
N ARG A 360 -16.28 -15.71 -4.47
CA ARG A 360 -16.54 -15.28 -3.08
C ARG A 360 -15.74 -16.11 -2.06
N ALA A 361 -15.84 -17.45 -2.15
CA ALA A 361 -15.12 -18.35 -1.24
C ALA A 361 -13.59 -18.20 -1.37
N VAL A 362 -13.08 -18.03 -2.59
CA VAL A 362 -11.64 -17.82 -2.83
C VAL A 362 -11.16 -16.48 -2.26
N LEU A 363 -11.92 -15.41 -2.42
CA LEU A 363 -11.60 -14.10 -1.85
C LEU A 363 -11.62 -14.10 -0.31
N GLN A 364 -12.47 -14.92 0.32
CA GLN A 364 -12.48 -15.06 1.79
C GLN A 364 -11.24 -15.77 2.34
N VAL A 365 -10.62 -16.66 1.56
CA VAL A 365 -9.47 -17.48 1.99
C VAL A 365 -8.13 -16.84 1.58
N CYS A 366 -8.04 -16.32 0.36
CA CYS A 366 -6.77 -15.97 -0.28
C CYS A 366 -6.42 -14.46 -0.22
N THR A 367 -7.18 -13.67 0.54
CA THR A 367 -6.92 -12.23 0.72
C THR A 367 -6.29 -11.91 2.07
N GLY A 368 -5.67 -10.73 2.15
CA GLY A 368 -4.89 -10.31 3.32
C GLY A 368 -3.54 -11.01 3.40
N TRP A 369 -2.92 -10.90 4.56
CA TRP A 369 -1.69 -11.62 4.87
C TRP A 369 -1.94 -13.13 4.76
N GLN A 370 -1.04 -13.82 4.06
CA GLN A 370 -1.05 -15.26 3.86
C GLN A 370 0.19 -15.89 4.49
N SER A 371 0.02 -17.09 5.05
CA SER A 371 1.11 -17.88 5.62
C SER A 371 1.87 -18.65 4.53
N VAL A 372 2.30 -17.96 3.48
CA VAL A 372 3.10 -18.53 2.39
C VAL A 372 4.55 -18.78 2.84
N PRO A 373 5.24 -19.82 2.34
CA PRO A 373 6.68 -19.97 2.52
C PRO A 373 7.46 -18.75 2.01
N ARG A 374 8.67 -18.53 2.52
CA ARG A 374 9.56 -17.54 1.90
C ARG A 374 10.03 -18.07 0.54
N PRO A 375 9.86 -17.33 -0.56
CA PRO A 375 10.49 -17.68 -1.83
C PRO A 375 12.03 -17.65 -1.70
N GLN A 376 12.73 -18.43 -2.52
CA GLN A 376 14.18 -18.32 -2.64
C GLN A 376 14.55 -17.07 -3.46
N ASP A 377 15.75 -16.50 -3.26
CA ASP A 377 16.30 -15.62 -4.30
C ASP A 377 16.81 -16.51 -5.44
N GLN A 378 16.27 -16.31 -6.63
CA GLN A 378 16.88 -16.88 -7.83
C GLN A 378 17.99 -15.93 -8.24
N VAL A 379 19.16 -16.08 -7.61
CA VAL A 379 20.39 -15.57 -8.20
C VAL A 379 20.60 -16.35 -9.49
N THR A 380 20.28 -15.73 -10.62
CA THR A 380 20.64 -16.26 -11.93
C THR A 380 22.16 -16.36 -11.96
N ILE A 381 22.69 -17.56 -11.84
CA ILE A 381 24.11 -17.83 -12.10
C ILE A 381 24.29 -17.56 -13.60
N ALA A 382 24.92 -16.43 -13.91
CA ALA A 382 25.25 -16.00 -15.27
C ALA A 382 26.50 -16.71 -15.78
#